data_AF-A0A451DDZ1-F1
#
_entry.id   AF-A0A451DDZ1-F1
#
_cell.length_a   1.000
_cell.length_b   1.000
_cell.length_c   1.000
_cell.angle_alpha   90.00
_cell.angle_beta   90.00
_cell.angle_gamma   90.00
#
_symmetry.space_group_name_H-M   'P 1'
#
loop_
_entity.id
_entity.type
_entity.pdbx_description
1 polymer ?
#
loop_
_entity_poly.entity_id
_entity_poly.type
_entity_poly.pdbx_seq_one_letter_code
_entity_poly.pdbx_strand_id
1 'polypeptide(L)'
;MSRQSKFLYKKSIMHVLHRKHFINFFLKKQKLFFKELFFDFCFLLKKKFNKWFYHDVNIDFYTSSVEYNHVCLHQMYLKFIGKNFFLNVHSNECLILISRVFASMFIGNIFGNYNMCVNIKCSNLKLTKNEMTVLDVLLEKIFFICNTTFLKKISSSIINTGKYITQDYLLSSNFISSSYVCFTFLIYVNNHQNRLKIYFPKYILGDLQK
;
A
#
# COMPACT_ATOMS: atom_id res chain seq x y z
N MET A 1 35.22 16.67 33.34
CA MET A 1 34.47 15.82 32.37
C MET A 1 32.98 16.08 32.54
N SER A 2 32.36 16.78 31.60
CA SER A 2 30.94 17.14 31.66
C SER A 2 30.06 15.92 31.38
N ARG A 3 29.17 15.59 32.32
CA ARG A 3 28.07 14.64 32.11
C ARG A 3 27.10 15.26 31.10
N GLN A 4 27.33 15.00 29.81
CA GLN A 4 26.32 15.29 28.79
C GLN A 4 25.06 14.49 29.11
N SER A 5 24.00 15.24 29.37
CA SER A 5 22.70 14.78 29.80
C SER A 5 22.06 13.91 28.74
N LYS A 6 21.78 12.64 29.07
CA LYS A 6 20.95 11.71 28.28
C LYS A 6 19.47 12.18 28.15
N PHE A 7 19.18 13.44 28.47
CA PHE A 7 17.83 14.03 28.51
C PHE A 7 17.39 14.62 27.15
N LEU A 8 18.30 14.79 26.19
CA LEU A 8 18.05 15.54 24.95
C LEU A 8 17.39 14.77 23.80
N TYR A 9 17.06 13.48 23.95
CA TYR A 9 16.59 12.66 22.82
C TYR A 9 15.28 11.90 23.02
N LYS A 10 14.39 12.33 23.93
CA LYS A 10 12.97 11.99 23.81
C LYS A 10 12.29 13.02 22.91
N LYS A 11 12.26 12.76 21.60
CA LYS A 11 11.39 13.53 20.68
C LYS A 11 9.97 13.50 21.25
N SER A 12 9.44 14.65 21.65
CA SER A 12 8.10 14.73 22.22
C SER A 12 7.08 14.24 21.18
N ILE A 13 6.04 13.54 21.63
CA ILE A 13 4.92 13.07 20.79
C ILE A 13 4.32 14.24 19.99
N MET A 14 4.28 15.43 20.59
CA MET A 14 3.86 16.68 19.95
C MET A 14 4.71 17.06 18.73
N HIS A 15 6.05 17.00 18.82
CA HIS A 15 6.92 17.28 17.67
C HIS A 15 6.70 16.29 16.51
N VAL A 16 6.43 15.02 16.82
CA VAL A 16 6.12 14.00 15.82
C VAL A 16 4.80 14.30 15.11
N LEU A 17 3.77 14.75 15.85
CA LEU A 17 2.47 15.14 15.31
C LEU A 17 2.55 16.39 14.43
N HIS A 18 3.21 17.47 14.89
CA HIS A 18 3.37 18.69 14.08
C HIS A 18 4.11 18.40 12.76
N ARG A 19 5.18 17.60 12.81
CA ARG A 19 5.91 17.18 11.61
C ARG A 19 5.03 16.37 10.66
N LYS A 20 4.18 15.49 11.18
CA LYS A 20 3.19 14.72 10.38
C LYS A 20 2.21 15.66 9.67
N HIS A 21 1.61 16.60 10.40
CA HIS A 21 0.64 17.55 9.83
C HIS A 21 1.27 18.38 8.72
N PHE A 22 2.50 18.86 8.92
CA PHE A 22 3.24 19.61 7.91
C PHE A 22 3.51 18.77 6.64
N ILE A 23 4.00 17.54 6.79
CA ILE A 23 4.25 16.65 5.65
C ILE A 23 2.94 16.34 4.92
N ASN A 24 1.87 16.02 5.64
CA ASN A 24 0.57 15.71 5.04
C ASN A 24 -0.03 16.92 4.32
N PHE A 25 0.18 18.13 4.83
CA PHE A 25 -0.21 19.36 4.14
C PHE A 25 0.52 19.50 2.80
N PHE A 26 1.84 19.28 2.79
CA PHE A 26 2.64 19.31 1.57
C PHE A 26 2.21 18.24 0.55
N LEU A 27 2.03 17.00 1.01
CA LEU A 27 1.54 15.89 0.20
C LEU A 27 0.17 16.17 -0.42
N LYS A 28 -0.74 16.79 0.35
CA LYS A 28 -2.07 17.18 -0.13
C LYS A 28 -1.98 18.25 -1.23
N LYS A 29 -1.05 19.20 -1.13
CA LYS A 29 -0.81 20.20 -2.19
C LYS A 29 -0.29 19.55 -3.48
N GLN A 30 0.47 18.46 -3.39
CA GLN A 30 1.02 17.73 -4.52
C GLN A 30 0.05 16.68 -5.12
N LYS A 31 -1.24 16.74 -4.80
CA LYS A 31 -2.22 15.74 -5.25
C LYS A 31 -2.27 15.63 -6.78
N LEU A 32 -2.22 16.74 -7.52
CA LEU A 32 -2.24 16.73 -8.99
C LEU A 32 -1.00 16.05 -9.56
N PHE A 33 0.18 16.43 -9.08
CA PHE A 33 1.44 15.78 -9.43
C PHE A 33 1.39 14.26 -9.24
N PHE A 34 0.93 13.78 -8.08
CA PHE A 34 0.80 12.35 -7.84
C PHE A 34 -0.25 11.68 -8.74
N LYS A 35 -1.36 12.38 -9.04
CA LYS A 35 -2.38 11.85 -9.96
C LYS A 35 -1.79 11.59 -11.34
N GLU A 36 -0.95 12.49 -11.84
CA GLU A 36 -0.23 12.33 -13.12
C GLU A 36 0.84 11.24 -13.02
N LEU A 37 1.63 11.22 -11.95
CA LEU A 37 2.66 10.20 -11.71
C LEU A 37 2.07 8.78 -11.75
N PHE A 38 0.91 8.59 -11.13
CA PHE A 38 0.23 7.29 -11.04
C PHE A 38 -0.78 7.02 -12.16
N PHE A 39 -0.87 7.87 -13.18
CA PHE A 39 -1.83 7.70 -14.26
C PHE A 39 -1.65 6.35 -14.97
N ASP A 40 -0.43 6.06 -15.45
CA ASP A 40 -0.09 4.81 -16.14
C ASP A 40 -0.36 3.58 -15.26
N PHE A 41 -0.07 3.72 -13.96
CA PHE A 41 -0.30 2.67 -12.97
C PHE A 41 -1.79 2.36 -12.84
N CYS A 42 -2.64 3.37 -12.65
CA CYS A 42 -4.08 3.21 -12.53
C CYS A 42 -4.69 2.65 -13.83
N PHE A 43 -4.24 3.16 -14.98
CA PHE A 43 -4.71 2.72 -16.29
C PHE A 43 -4.41 1.22 -16.54
N LEU A 44 -3.19 0.77 -16.28
CA LEU A 44 -2.81 -0.63 -16.47
C LEU A 44 -3.51 -1.56 -15.48
N LEU A 45 -3.66 -1.15 -14.21
CA LEU A 45 -4.41 -1.93 -13.23
C LEU A 45 -5.88 -2.05 -13.61
N LYS A 46 -6.53 -0.95 -14.02
CA LYS A 46 -7.91 -0.96 -14.52
C LYS A 46 -8.08 -2.00 -15.64
N LYS A 47 -7.19 -1.95 -16.64
CA LYS A 47 -7.20 -2.90 -17.76
C LYS A 47 -7.02 -4.35 -17.31
N LYS A 48 -6.21 -4.61 -16.28
CA LYS A 48 -6.02 -5.96 -15.72
C LYS A 48 -7.21 -6.42 -14.89
N PHE A 49 -7.78 -5.55 -14.06
CA PHE A 49 -8.95 -5.88 -13.27
C PHE A 49 -10.17 -6.15 -14.14
N ASN A 50 -10.43 -5.36 -15.19
CA ASN A 50 -11.54 -5.62 -16.13
C ASN A 50 -11.37 -6.92 -16.93
N LYS A 51 -10.18 -7.53 -16.95
CA LYS A 51 -9.97 -8.87 -17.51
C LYS A 51 -10.20 -9.98 -16.50
N TRP A 52 -10.00 -9.70 -15.22
CA TRP A 52 -10.16 -10.70 -14.17
C TRP A 52 -11.58 -10.72 -13.64
N PHE A 53 -12.17 -9.56 -13.42
CA PHE A 53 -13.55 -9.42 -12.99
C PHE A 53 -14.50 -9.50 -14.18
N TYR A 54 -15.64 -10.13 -13.94
CA TYR A 54 -16.78 -10.07 -14.87
C TYR A 54 -17.38 -8.66 -14.94
N HIS A 55 -17.24 -7.89 -13.86
CA HIS A 55 -17.77 -6.54 -13.74
C HIS A 55 -16.71 -5.47 -14.00
N ASP A 56 -17.17 -4.29 -14.38
CA ASP A 56 -16.30 -3.12 -14.52
C ASP A 56 -15.69 -2.75 -13.17
N VAL A 57 -14.35 -2.70 -13.18
CA VAL A 57 -13.54 -2.23 -12.07
C VAL A 57 -12.91 -0.91 -12.45
N ASN A 58 -13.14 0.11 -11.64
CA ASN A 58 -12.42 1.38 -11.77
C ASN A 58 -11.40 1.54 -10.65
N ILE A 59 -10.26 2.15 -10.94
CA ILE A 59 -9.24 2.47 -9.94
C ILE A 59 -8.68 3.86 -10.19
N ASP A 60 -8.62 4.66 -9.12
CA ASP A 60 -8.13 6.04 -9.17
C ASP A 60 -7.25 6.37 -7.97
N PHE A 61 -6.24 7.21 -8.20
CA PHE A 61 -5.46 7.80 -7.11
C PHE A 61 -6.32 8.75 -6.26
N TYR A 62 -6.30 8.54 -4.93
CA TYR A 62 -7.13 9.31 -4.01
C TYR A 62 -6.35 10.33 -3.20
N THR A 63 -5.33 9.88 -2.45
CA THR A 63 -4.52 10.75 -1.61
C THR A 63 -3.18 10.11 -1.25
N SER A 64 -2.20 10.95 -0.91
CA SER A 64 -0.96 10.57 -0.24
C SER A 64 -0.96 11.07 1.21
N SER A 65 -0.42 10.30 2.15
CA SER A 65 -0.29 10.72 3.56
C SER A 65 0.73 9.89 4.33
N VAL A 66 1.30 10.46 5.38
CA VAL A 66 2.05 9.76 6.41
C VAL A 66 1.06 9.35 7.52
N GLU A 67 0.88 8.05 7.68
CA GLU A 67 0.06 7.46 8.73
C GLU A 67 0.97 7.03 9.90
N TYR A 68 0.78 7.63 11.07
CA TYR A 68 1.33 7.13 12.33
C TYR A 68 0.19 6.50 13.10
N ASN A 69 0.31 5.24 13.51
CA ASN A 69 -0.30 4.75 14.74
C ASN A 69 0.01 3.27 14.96
N HIS A 70 0.82 2.96 15.98
CA HIS A 70 0.97 1.60 16.51
C HIS A 70 -0.35 1.03 17.06
N VAL A 71 -1.28 1.88 17.51
CA VAL A 71 -2.57 1.47 18.09
C VAL A 71 -3.64 1.20 17.01
N CYS A 72 -3.57 1.84 15.85
CA CYS A 72 -4.46 1.56 14.71
C CYS A 72 -4.03 0.35 13.88
N LEU A 73 -2.85 -0.22 14.16
CA LEU A 73 -2.35 -1.40 13.47
C LEU A 73 -3.32 -2.57 13.59
N HIS A 74 -3.77 -2.89 14.80
CA HIS A 74 -4.69 -4.01 15.00
C HIS A 74 -6.00 -3.83 14.21
N GLN A 75 -6.54 -2.60 14.15
CA GLN A 75 -7.76 -2.31 13.40
C GLN A 75 -7.53 -2.24 11.87
N MET A 76 -6.36 -1.81 11.41
CA MET A 76 -5.99 -1.88 9.99
C MET A 76 -5.77 -3.33 9.55
N TYR A 77 -5.12 -4.17 10.37
CA TYR A 77 -4.90 -5.59 10.08
C TYR A 77 -6.20 -6.39 9.97
N LEU A 78 -7.26 -5.96 10.65
CA LEU A 78 -8.61 -6.52 10.50
C LEU A 78 -9.32 -6.08 9.21
N LYS A 79 -8.87 -4.99 8.57
CA LYS A 79 -9.53 -4.41 7.38
C LYS A 79 -8.74 -4.60 6.09
N PHE A 80 -7.45 -4.90 6.20
CA PHE A 80 -6.54 -5.01 5.06
C PHE A 80 -5.75 -6.33 5.09
N ILE A 81 -5.25 -6.70 3.92
CA ILE A 81 -4.37 -7.84 3.66
C ILE A 81 -3.33 -7.39 2.64
N GLY A 82 -2.11 -7.91 2.69
CA GLY A 82 -1.08 -7.40 1.79
C GLY A 82 0.19 -8.21 1.76
N LYS A 83 1.27 -7.56 1.32
CA LYS A 83 2.62 -8.14 1.36
C LYS A 83 3.70 -7.08 1.30
N ASN A 84 4.82 -7.40 1.94
CA ASN A 84 6.03 -6.62 1.84
C ASN A 84 6.75 -6.90 0.52
N PHE A 85 7.40 -5.89 -0.02
CA PHE A 85 8.31 -6.01 -1.16
C PHE A 85 9.48 -5.05 -0.96
N PHE A 86 10.60 -5.27 -1.62
CA PHE A 86 11.76 -4.39 -1.50
C PHE A 86 12.01 -3.67 -2.82
N LEU A 87 12.44 -2.41 -2.74
CA LEU A 87 12.90 -1.67 -3.92
C LEU A 87 14.31 -2.05 -4.34
N ASN A 88 15.15 -2.42 -3.37
CA ASN A 88 16.51 -2.90 -3.58
C ASN A 88 16.71 -4.23 -2.84
N VAL A 89 17.64 -5.07 -3.30
CA VAL A 89 17.73 -6.50 -2.97
C VAL A 89 17.55 -6.81 -1.47
N HIS A 90 17.99 -5.93 -0.55
CA HIS A 90 17.81 -6.10 0.90
C HIS A 90 17.58 -4.79 1.68
N SER A 91 17.13 -3.72 1.03
CA SER A 91 16.86 -2.44 1.68
C SER A 91 15.62 -1.79 1.10
N ASN A 92 15.07 -0.83 1.85
CA ASN A 92 13.92 -0.04 1.39
C ASN A 92 12.66 -0.92 1.28
N GLU A 93 12.32 -1.57 2.39
CA GLU A 93 11.09 -2.35 2.52
C GLU A 93 9.89 -1.44 2.19
N CYS A 94 8.95 -1.97 1.44
CA CYS A 94 7.71 -1.34 1.01
C CYS A 94 6.55 -2.30 1.31
N LEU A 95 5.33 -1.79 1.35
CA LEU A 95 4.15 -2.60 1.67
C LEU A 95 3.01 -2.29 0.72
N ILE A 96 2.42 -3.32 0.11
CA ILE A 96 1.14 -3.22 -0.62
C ILE A 96 0.06 -3.80 0.28
N LEU A 97 -1.04 -3.08 0.47
CA LEU A 97 -2.23 -3.53 1.17
C LEU A 97 -3.48 -3.35 0.30
N ILE A 98 -4.35 -4.34 0.26
CA ILE A 98 -5.71 -4.24 -0.28
C ILE A 98 -6.73 -4.44 0.84
N SER A 99 -7.89 -3.81 0.73
CA SER A 99 -8.99 -4.04 1.66
C SER A 99 -9.44 -5.50 1.60
N ARG A 100 -9.71 -6.12 2.76
CA ARG A 100 -10.19 -7.51 2.84
C ARG A 100 -11.46 -7.75 2.04
N VAL A 101 -12.36 -6.77 2.00
CA VAL A 101 -13.57 -6.80 1.16
C VAL A 101 -13.22 -7.03 -0.30
N PHE A 102 -12.30 -6.24 -0.86
CA PHE A 102 -11.79 -6.43 -2.22
C PHE A 102 -11.10 -7.78 -2.42
N ALA A 103 -10.29 -8.22 -1.46
CA ALA A 103 -9.64 -9.53 -1.53
C ALA A 103 -10.66 -10.66 -1.62
N SER A 104 -11.72 -10.63 -0.80
CA SER A 104 -12.83 -11.59 -0.86
C SER A 104 -13.60 -11.51 -2.18
N MET A 105 -13.85 -10.32 -2.72
CA MET A 105 -14.48 -10.16 -4.04
C MET A 105 -13.62 -10.78 -5.14
N PHE A 106 -12.30 -10.53 -5.11
CA PHE A 106 -11.37 -11.06 -6.09
C PHE A 106 -11.31 -12.59 -6.04
N ILE A 107 -11.16 -13.17 -4.84
CA ILE A 107 -11.19 -14.61 -4.62
C ILE A 107 -12.50 -15.22 -5.14
N GLY A 108 -13.64 -14.67 -4.71
CA GLY A 108 -14.96 -15.14 -5.12
C GLY A 108 -15.11 -15.14 -6.64
N ASN A 109 -14.70 -14.05 -7.29
CA ASN A 109 -14.73 -13.93 -8.73
C ASN A 109 -13.82 -14.96 -9.44
N ILE A 110 -12.62 -15.24 -8.92
CA ILE A 110 -11.72 -16.27 -9.48
C ILE A 110 -12.32 -17.67 -9.36
N PHE A 111 -13.03 -17.97 -8.28
CA PHE A 111 -13.73 -19.24 -8.08
C PHE A 111 -15.12 -19.31 -8.73
N GLY A 112 -15.51 -18.32 -9.54
CA GLY A 112 -16.78 -18.31 -10.28
C GLY A 112 -18.00 -17.85 -9.45
N ASN A 113 -17.79 -17.31 -8.25
CA ASN A 113 -18.85 -16.75 -7.41
C ASN A 113 -18.95 -15.23 -7.61
N TYR A 114 -19.63 -14.82 -8.69
CA TYR A 114 -19.74 -13.42 -9.14
C TYR A 114 -20.67 -12.56 -8.27
N ASN A 115 -21.63 -13.19 -7.59
CA ASN A 115 -22.65 -12.52 -6.76
C ASN A 115 -22.31 -12.56 -5.27
N MET A 116 -21.03 -12.72 -4.91
CA MET A 116 -20.60 -12.67 -3.51
C MET A 116 -21.11 -11.40 -2.83
N CYS A 117 -22.23 -11.52 -2.13
CA CYS A 117 -22.66 -10.56 -1.12
C CYS A 117 -21.55 -10.60 -0.08
N VAL A 118 -20.64 -9.62 -0.14
CA VAL A 118 -19.56 -9.54 0.84
C VAL A 118 -20.21 -9.23 2.16
N ASN A 119 -20.49 -10.28 2.93
CA ASN A 119 -21.05 -10.15 4.25
C ASN A 119 -19.93 -9.55 5.11
N ILE A 120 -19.96 -8.22 5.26
CA ILE A 120 -18.93 -7.42 5.93
C ILE A 120 -18.66 -7.92 7.37
N LYS A 121 -19.61 -8.68 7.93
CA LYS A 121 -19.51 -9.35 9.24
C LYS A 121 -18.46 -10.48 9.30
N CYS A 122 -18.01 -11.02 8.17
CA CYS A 122 -17.02 -12.10 8.09
C CYS A 122 -15.56 -11.61 7.96
N SER A 123 -15.22 -10.43 8.48
CA SER A 123 -13.87 -9.85 8.37
C SER A 123 -12.76 -10.67 9.04
N ASN A 124 -13.10 -11.66 9.88
CA ASN A 124 -12.17 -12.43 10.70
C ASN A 124 -11.90 -13.86 10.22
N LEU A 125 -12.43 -14.27 9.06
CA LEU A 125 -12.16 -15.61 8.55
C LEU A 125 -10.67 -15.73 8.14
N LYS A 126 -10.05 -16.83 8.55
CA LYS A 126 -8.72 -17.22 8.09
C LYS A 126 -8.83 -17.67 6.64
N LEU A 127 -7.91 -17.21 5.80
CA LEU A 127 -7.82 -17.65 4.42
C LEU A 127 -7.30 -19.08 4.35
N THR A 128 -7.84 -19.84 3.41
CA THR A 128 -7.30 -21.14 3.00
C THR A 128 -5.99 -20.96 2.23
N LYS A 129 -5.21 -22.04 2.10
CA LYS A 129 -3.96 -22.04 1.34
C LYS A 129 -4.17 -21.59 -0.12
N ASN A 130 -5.23 -22.07 -0.77
CA ASN A 130 -5.55 -21.70 -2.16
C ASN A 130 -5.90 -20.22 -2.28
N GLU A 131 -6.69 -19.68 -1.35
CA GLU A 131 -7.01 -18.25 -1.30
C GLU A 131 -5.76 -17.39 -1.09
N MET A 132 -4.84 -17.82 -0.22
CA MET A 132 -3.55 -17.15 -0.04
C MET A 132 -2.74 -17.15 -1.34
N THR A 133 -2.65 -18.28 -2.04
CA THR A 133 -1.94 -18.37 -3.33
C THR A 133 -2.55 -17.45 -4.39
N VAL A 134 -3.89 -17.39 -4.49
CA VAL A 134 -4.58 -16.49 -5.42
C VAL A 134 -4.27 -15.01 -5.10
N LEU A 135 -4.28 -14.64 -3.82
CA LEU A 135 -3.97 -13.27 -3.40
C LEU A 135 -2.49 -12.94 -3.59
N ASP A 136 -1.59 -13.90 -3.40
CA ASP A 136 -0.17 -13.71 -3.65
C ASP A 136 0.10 -13.37 -5.11
N VAL A 137 -0.53 -14.09 -6.04
CA VAL A 137 -0.45 -13.80 -7.48
C VAL A 137 -1.04 -12.42 -7.82
N LEU A 138 -2.12 -12.02 -7.15
CA LEU A 138 -2.70 -10.69 -7.32
C LEU A 138 -1.72 -9.59 -6.90
N LEU A 139 -1.18 -9.70 -5.68
CA LEU A 139 -0.26 -8.72 -5.11
C LEU A 139 1.06 -8.65 -5.88
N GLU A 140 1.57 -9.78 -6.37
CA GLU A 140 2.74 -9.83 -7.25
C GLU A 140 2.48 -9.08 -8.57
N LYS A 141 1.31 -9.26 -9.18
CA LYS A 141 0.94 -8.52 -10.40
C LYS A 141 0.79 -7.02 -10.15
N ILE A 142 0.23 -6.62 -9.00
CA ILE A 142 0.18 -5.21 -8.61
C ILE A 142 1.61 -4.65 -8.50
N PHE A 143 2.52 -5.37 -7.84
CA PHE A 143 3.92 -4.99 -7.74
C PHE A 143 4.58 -4.89 -9.13
N PHE A 144 4.38 -5.85 -10.02
CA PHE A 144 4.93 -5.79 -11.38
C PHE A 144 4.46 -4.54 -12.15
N ILE A 145 3.18 -4.16 -12.01
CA ILE A 145 2.65 -2.95 -12.63
C ILE A 145 3.25 -1.70 -11.98
N CYS A 146 3.46 -1.68 -10.65
CA CYS A 146 4.21 -0.60 -9.98
C CYS A 146 5.61 -0.47 -10.58
N ASN A 147 6.32 -1.60 -10.69
CA ASN A 147 7.71 -1.67 -11.16
C ASN A 147 7.84 -1.13 -12.59
N THR A 148 6.90 -1.51 -13.46
CA THR A 148 6.90 -1.12 -14.87
C THR A 148 6.40 0.29 -15.14
N THR A 149 5.83 0.99 -14.14
CA THR A 149 5.27 2.34 -14.29
C THR A 149 6.04 3.39 -13.50
N PHE A 150 5.54 3.82 -12.34
CA PHE A 150 6.11 4.94 -11.60
C PHE A 150 7.43 4.58 -10.92
N LEU A 151 7.69 3.30 -10.59
CA LEU A 151 8.98 2.89 -10.01
C LEU A 151 10.13 2.99 -11.03
N LYS A 152 9.88 2.79 -12.33
CA LYS A 152 10.85 3.07 -13.39
C LYS A 152 11.26 4.54 -13.46
N LYS A 153 10.38 5.44 -13.01
CA LYS A 153 10.63 6.90 -13.01
C LYS A 153 11.48 7.34 -11.80
N ILE A 154 11.71 6.46 -10.81
CA ILE A 154 12.57 6.74 -9.66
C ILE A 154 14.04 6.49 -10.06
N SER A 155 14.94 7.42 -9.69
CA SER A 155 16.33 7.45 -10.13
C SER A 155 17.10 6.13 -9.93
N SER A 156 17.93 5.78 -10.92
CA SER A 156 18.72 4.54 -11.06
C SER A 156 19.72 4.24 -9.93
N SER A 157 20.00 5.19 -9.01
CA SER A 157 20.81 4.93 -7.81
C SER A 157 20.09 4.05 -6.78
N ILE A 158 18.76 3.96 -6.84
CA ILE A 158 17.95 2.96 -6.14
C ILE A 158 17.70 1.85 -7.17
N ILE A 159 18.70 0.99 -7.38
CA ILE A 159 18.67 -0.05 -8.41
C ILE A 159 17.46 -0.98 -8.18
N ASN A 160 16.45 -0.82 -9.05
CA ASN A 160 15.20 -1.59 -9.21
C ASN A 160 15.47 -3.07 -9.55
N THR A 161 16.07 -3.80 -8.63
CA THR A 161 16.16 -5.27 -8.65
C THR A 161 15.05 -5.91 -7.81
N GLY A 162 14.05 -5.10 -7.44
CA GLY A 162 13.07 -5.39 -6.41
C GLY A 162 12.53 -6.81 -6.48
N LYS A 163 12.81 -7.58 -5.43
CA LYS A 163 12.28 -8.93 -5.27
C LYS A 163 10.97 -8.83 -4.50
N TYR A 164 9.92 -9.38 -5.09
CA TYR A 164 8.70 -9.68 -4.37
C TYR A 164 9.01 -10.83 -3.41
N ILE A 165 9.09 -10.55 -2.10
CA ILE A 165 9.43 -11.58 -1.13
C ILE A 165 8.16 -12.28 -0.68
N THR A 166 8.11 -13.59 -0.94
CA THR A 166 7.07 -14.46 -0.38
C THR A 166 7.31 -14.68 1.10
N GLN A 167 6.81 -13.80 1.96
CA GLN A 167 6.66 -14.11 3.39
C GLN A 167 5.46 -15.05 3.57
N ASP A 168 5.61 -16.08 4.42
CA ASP A 168 4.55 -17.06 4.75
C ASP A 168 3.33 -16.42 5.40
N TYR A 169 3.49 -15.19 5.91
CA TYR A 169 2.43 -14.40 6.51
C TYR A 169 2.22 -13.12 5.69
N LEU A 170 0.96 -12.86 5.34
CA LEU A 170 0.53 -11.71 4.54
C LEU A 170 0.74 -10.35 5.23
N LEU A 171 1.26 -10.29 6.46
CA LEU A 171 1.51 -9.03 7.18
C LEU A 171 2.69 -9.19 8.14
N SER A 172 3.68 -8.29 8.04
CA SER A 172 4.70 -8.11 9.08
C SER A 172 4.27 -7.01 10.07
N SER A 173 4.48 -7.26 11.36
CA SER A 173 4.14 -6.34 12.46
C SER A 173 5.04 -5.11 12.55
N ASN A 174 6.10 -5.03 11.76
CA ASN A 174 7.25 -4.14 12.01
C ASN A 174 7.32 -2.94 11.05
N PHE A 175 6.36 -2.82 10.12
CA PHE A 175 6.47 -1.93 8.97
C PHE A 175 6.23 -0.43 9.26
N ILE A 176 5.68 -0.05 10.43
CA ILE A 176 5.17 1.32 10.63
C ILE A 176 6.07 2.18 11.51
N SER A 177 6.81 3.08 10.86
CA SER A 177 7.49 4.20 11.51
C SER A 177 7.23 5.52 10.76
N SER A 178 7.66 6.65 11.33
CA SER A 178 7.62 8.00 10.75
C SER A 178 8.20 8.15 9.33
N SER A 179 8.93 7.14 8.88
CA SER A 179 9.72 7.17 7.66
C SER A 179 8.95 6.65 6.45
N TYR A 180 7.62 6.55 6.48
CA TYR A 180 6.84 6.02 5.36
C TYR A 180 5.74 6.96 4.88
N VAL A 181 5.46 6.90 3.59
CA VAL A 181 4.40 7.64 2.90
C VAL A 181 3.47 6.61 2.27
N CYS A 182 2.19 6.73 2.59
CA CYS A 182 1.11 5.91 2.05
C CYS A 182 0.48 6.61 0.85
N PHE A 183 0.45 5.95 -0.30
CA PHE A 183 -0.39 6.30 -1.44
C PHE A 183 -1.64 5.44 -1.41
N THR A 184 -2.81 6.09 -1.34
CA THR A 184 -4.11 5.42 -1.32
C THR A 184 -4.78 5.57 -2.68
N PHE A 185 -5.25 4.45 -3.20
CA PHE A 185 -6.04 4.30 -4.40
C PHE A 185 -7.42 3.78 -4.02
N LEU A 186 -8.46 4.30 -4.67
CA LEU A 186 -9.82 3.80 -4.53
C LEU A 186 -10.10 2.85 -5.67
N ILE A 187 -10.62 1.67 -5.32
CA ILE A 187 -11.07 0.66 -6.28
C ILE A 187 -12.58 0.56 -6.16
N TYR A 188 -13.29 0.67 -7.27
CA TYR A 188 -14.74 0.56 -7.33
C TYR A 188 -15.12 -0.71 -8.07
N VAL A 189 -15.87 -1.59 -7.41
CA VAL A 189 -16.42 -2.83 -7.99
C VAL A 189 -17.86 -2.95 -7.53
N ASN A 190 -18.84 -3.06 -8.45
CA ASN A 190 -20.26 -3.27 -8.12
C ASN A 190 -20.78 -2.41 -6.95
N ASN A 191 -20.62 -1.09 -7.04
CA ASN A 191 -21.01 -0.10 -6.01
C ASN A 191 -20.24 -0.16 -4.69
N HIS A 192 -19.28 -1.08 -4.53
CA HIS A 192 -18.43 -1.12 -3.36
C HIS A 192 -17.14 -0.33 -3.57
N GLN A 193 -16.90 0.61 -2.67
CA GLN A 193 -15.65 1.34 -2.58
C GLN A 193 -14.64 0.56 -1.73
N ASN A 194 -13.55 0.18 -2.37
CA ASN A 194 -12.43 -0.56 -1.81
C ASN A 194 -11.15 0.29 -1.84
N ARG A 195 -10.11 -0.17 -1.15
CA ARG A 195 -8.84 0.57 -1.02
C ARG A 195 -7.65 -0.32 -1.35
N LEU A 196 -6.76 0.21 -2.19
CA LEU A 196 -5.38 -0.23 -2.34
C LEU A 196 -4.48 0.83 -1.71
N LYS A 197 -3.58 0.42 -0.83
CA LYS A 197 -2.60 1.28 -0.20
C LYS A 197 -1.21 0.76 -0.52
N ILE A 198 -0.31 1.66 -0.90
CA ILE A 198 1.09 1.33 -1.15
C ILE A 198 1.94 2.24 -0.28
N TYR A 199 2.80 1.66 0.54
CA TYR A 199 3.69 2.39 1.44
C TYR A 199 5.11 2.34 0.92
N PHE A 200 5.72 3.53 0.84
CA PHE A 200 7.10 3.72 0.44
C PHE A 200 7.88 4.46 1.52
N PRO A 201 9.18 4.16 1.69
CA PRO A 201 10.04 5.00 2.49
C PRO A 201 10.01 6.47 2.05
N LYS A 202 9.93 7.38 3.01
CA LYS A 202 9.69 8.81 2.82
C LYS A 202 10.76 9.48 1.98
N TYR A 203 12.01 9.05 2.07
CA TYR A 203 13.11 9.68 1.31
C TYR A 203 12.92 9.53 -0.20
N ILE A 204 12.16 8.52 -0.67
CA ILE A 204 11.85 8.31 -2.10
C ILE A 204 11.03 9.47 -2.68
N LEU A 205 10.27 10.20 -1.86
CA LEU A 205 9.57 11.40 -2.33
C LEU A 205 10.53 12.47 -2.88
N GLY A 206 11.73 12.58 -2.31
CA GLY A 206 12.75 13.51 -2.80
C GLY A 206 13.30 13.13 -4.17
N ASP A 207 13.27 11.84 -4.51
CA ASP A 207 13.72 11.33 -5.81
C ASP A 207 12.59 11.32 -6.85
N LEU A 208 11.33 11.29 -6.43
CA LEU A 208 10.17 11.41 -7.31
C LEU A 208 9.94 12.83 -7.84
N GLN A 209 10.49 13.86 -7.17
CA GLN A 209 10.25 15.28 -7.48
C GLN A 209 11.38 15.94 -8.28
N LYS A 210 12.40 15.18 -8.68
CA LYS A 210 13.47 15.64 -9.56
C LYS A 210 13.10 15.40 -11.01
#